data_AF-A0A932YYC7-F1
#
_entry.id   AF-A0A932YYC7-F1
#
_cell.length_a   1.000
_cell.length_b   1.000
_cell.length_c   1.000
_cell.angle_alpha   90.00
_cell.angle_beta   90.00
_cell.angle_gamma   90.00
#
_symmetry.space_group_name_H-M   'P 1'
#
loop_
_entity.id
_entity.type
_entity.pdbx_description
1 polymer ?
#
loop_
_entity_poly.entity_id
_entity_poly.type
_entity_poly.pdbx_seq_one_letter_code
_entity_poly.pdbx_strand_id
1 'polypeptide(L)'
;MTKYYLTTPIYYVNDRPHIGHAYTTFAADAIVAWRRMCGDEVFFLTGTDENAQKNSEAAAKKLGVGAGAVSRAEVQTYVDEMSAVWSRTWDTLGIRYDRFIRTTEPAHIRGVIQFIEAVRASGDIYKGKYSGWYCVGCEAFVTEQESGMRNQESGGSPECPVHRRPLERVEEDNYFFRLSKYRDALLQHIERNPKFVQPENRRNEIIAYIDAHLTDISISRPMKNWGIPFPGDPEQAVYV
;
A
#
# COMPACT_ATOMS: atom_id res chain seq x y z
N MET A 1 28.96 -18.74 -7.08
CA MET A 1 27.55 -18.48 -7.38
C MET A 1 27.09 -17.36 -6.47
N THR A 2 26.60 -16.26 -7.04
CA THR A 2 26.11 -15.12 -6.25
C THR A 2 24.61 -15.29 -6.00
N LYS A 3 24.15 -15.02 -4.79
CA LYS A 3 22.71 -14.99 -4.49
C LYS A 3 22.11 -13.68 -4.99
N TYR A 4 20.99 -13.76 -5.70
CA TYR A 4 20.31 -12.60 -6.25
C TYR A 4 18.83 -12.64 -5.88
N TYR A 5 18.34 -11.62 -5.18
CA TYR A 5 16.93 -11.49 -4.81
C TYR A 5 16.31 -10.33 -5.57
N LEU A 6 15.22 -10.61 -6.31
CA LEU A 6 14.44 -9.58 -7.01
C LEU A 6 12.97 -9.70 -6.63
N THR A 7 12.31 -8.56 -6.54
CA THR A 7 10.88 -8.46 -6.24
C THR A 7 10.18 -7.55 -7.22
N THR A 8 8.94 -7.88 -7.61
CA THR A 8 8.00 -6.85 -8.08
C THR A 8 7.31 -6.19 -6.89
N PRO A 9 6.56 -5.09 -7.08
CA PRO A 9 5.46 -4.77 -6.20
C PRO A 9 4.50 -5.98 -6.07
N ILE A 10 3.79 -6.04 -4.95
CA ILE A 10 2.58 -6.85 -4.86
C ILE A 10 1.41 -6.00 -5.38
N TYR A 11 0.49 -6.62 -6.11
CA TYR A 11 -0.53 -5.88 -6.85
C TYR A 11 -1.88 -5.89 -6.15
N TYR A 12 -2.56 -4.74 -6.08
CA TYR A 12 -3.92 -4.68 -5.56
C TYR A 12 -4.87 -5.54 -6.40
N VAL A 13 -5.68 -6.34 -5.70
CA VAL A 13 -6.62 -7.30 -6.32
C VAL A 13 -8.05 -6.78 -6.45
N ASN A 14 -8.26 -5.47 -6.33
CA ASN A 14 -9.57 -4.85 -6.49
C ASN A 14 -10.04 -4.85 -7.96
N ASP A 15 -9.15 -5.17 -8.90
CA ASP A 15 -9.48 -5.39 -10.32
C ASP A 15 -8.49 -6.38 -10.97
N ARG A 16 -8.73 -6.72 -12.24
CA ARG A 16 -7.93 -7.63 -13.05
C ARG A 16 -6.58 -7.02 -13.45
N PRO A 17 -5.55 -7.86 -13.72
CA PRO A 17 -4.28 -7.40 -14.27
C PRO A 17 -4.46 -6.61 -15.59
N HIS A 18 -3.57 -5.65 -15.83
CA HIS A 18 -3.55 -4.81 -17.03
C HIS A 18 -2.11 -4.47 -17.40
N ILE A 19 -1.92 -3.72 -18.49
CA ILE A 19 -0.59 -3.48 -19.08
C ILE A 19 0.44 -2.88 -18.11
N GLY A 20 0.03 -1.97 -17.21
CA GLY A 20 0.93 -1.40 -16.20
C GLY A 20 1.54 -2.45 -15.26
N HIS A 21 0.76 -3.44 -14.85
CA HIS A 21 1.23 -4.57 -14.03
C HIS A 21 2.16 -5.47 -14.84
N ALA A 22 1.76 -5.78 -16.08
CA ALA A 22 2.54 -6.64 -16.97
C ALA A 22 3.92 -6.06 -17.27
N TYR A 23 4.03 -4.75 -17.51
CA TYR A 23 5.31 -4.08 -17.77
C TYR A 23 6.33 -4.32 -16.65
N THR A 24 5.93 -4.09 -15.40
CA THR A 24 6.80 -4.27 -14.24
C THR A 24 7.22 -5.73 -14.07
N THR A 25 6.26 -6.66 -14.20
CA THR A 25 6.53 -8.09 -14.10
C THR A 25 7.46 -8.59 -15.22
N PHE A 26 7.28 -8.14 -16.46
CA PHE A 26 8.15 -8.49 -17.59
C PHE A 26 9.57 -7.95 -17.42
N ALA A 27 9.71 -6.71 -16.95
CA ALA A 27 11.04 -6.14 -16.70
C ALA A 27 11.79 -6.95 -15.63
N ALA A 28 11.10 -7.34 -14.55
CA ALA A 28 11.69 -8.17 -13.50
C ALA A 28 12.04 -9.59 -14.01
N ASP A 29 11.15 -10.21 -14.78
CA ASP A 29 11.37 -11.54 -15.37
C ASP A 29 12.57 -11.55 -16.31
N ALA A 30 12.73 -10.53 -17.16
CA ALA A 30 13.89 -10.39 -18.04
C ALA A 30 15.22 -10.30 -17.27
N ILE A 31 15.25 -9.54 -16.17
CA ILE A 31 16.42 -9.43 -15.30
C ILE A 31 16.74 -10.78 -14.65
N VAL A 32 15.73 -11.46 -14.13
CA VAL A 32 15.87 -12.78 -13.49
C VAL A 32 16.33 -13.83 -14.47
N ALA A 33 15.77 -13.86 -15.67
CA ALA A 33 16.18 -14.77 -16.74
C ALA A 33 17.65 -14.58 -17.09
N TRP A 34 18.09 -13.33 -17.28
CA TRP A 34 19.50 -13.02 -17.54
C TRP A 34 20.41 -13.43 -16.37
N ARG A 35 20.03 -13.13 -15.13
CA ARG A 35 20.79 -13.53 -13.92
C ARG A 35 20.96 -15.04 -13.81
N ARG A 36 19.88 -15.80 -14.05
CA ARG A 36 19.90 -17.27 -14.08
C ARG A 36 20.82 -17.77 -15.21
N MET A 37 20.78 -17.18 -16.40
CA MET A 37 21.68 -17.51 -17.51
C MET A 37 23.16 -17.25 -17.16
N CYS A 38 23.46 -16.24 -16.35
CA CYS A 38 24.80 -15.96 -15.84
C CYS A 38 25.25 -16.91 -14.71
N GLY A 39 24.41 -17.84 -14.25
CA GLY A 39 24.72 -18.80 -13.19
C GLY A 39 24.55 -18.27 -11.77
N ASP A 40 23.81 -17.16 -11.58
CA ASP A 40 23.43 -16.68 -10.25
C ASP A 40 22.34 -17.58 -9.61
N GLU A 41 22.37 -17.73 -8.29
CA GLU A 41 21.29 -18.36 -7.52
C GLU A 41 20.20 -17.31 -7.27
N VAL A 42 19.14 -17.35 -8.09
CA VAL A 42 18.11 -16.32 -8.10
C VAL A 42 16.88 -16.73 -7.29
N PHE A 43 16.35 -15.80 -6.50
CA PHE A 43 15.01 -15.87 -5.94
C PHE A 43 14.18 -14.67 -6.44
N PHE A 44 13.08 -14.94 -7.13
CA PHE A 44 12.16 -13.95 -7.68
C PHE A 44 10.80 -14.03 -7.00
N LEU A 45 10.41 -12.96 -6.30
CA LEU A 45 9.13 -12.83 -5.62
C LEU A 45 8.20 -11.86 -6.37
N THR A 46 6.97 -12.29 -6.61
CA THR A 46 5.84 -11.43 -7.00
C THR A 46 4.63 -11.77 -6.14
N GLY A 47 3.50 -11.08 -6.30
CA GLY A 47 2.32 -11.40 -5.50
C GLY A 47 1.19 -10.40 -5.56
N THR A 48 0.27 -10.54 -4.60
CA THR A 48 -0.96 -9.74 -4.50
C THR A 48 -1.11 -9.09 -3.14
N ASP A 49 -1.50 -7.82 -3.16
CA ASP A 49 -1.91 -7.04 -2.00
C ASP A 49 -3.42 -7.13 -1.81
N GLU A 50 -3.78 -7.77 -0.71
CA GLU A 50 -5.12 -8.25 -0.46
C GLU A 50 -5.78 -7.56 0.74
N ASN A 51 -5.09 -6.73 1.53
CA ASN A 51 -5.64 -6.17 2.78
C ASN A 51 -6.24 -4.75 2.64
N ALA A 52 -6.26 -4.19 1.43
CA ALA A 52 -6.87 -2.87 1.18
C ALA A 52 -8.40 -2.87 1.36
N GLN A 53 -8.94 -1.75 1.87
CA GLN A 53 -10.39 -1.56 1.98
C GLN A 53 -11.09 -1.65 0.61
N LYS A 54 -10.41 -1.21 -0.46
CA LYS A 54 -10.88 -1.31 -1.85
C LYS A 54 -11.27 -2.74 -2.26
N ASN A 55 -10.69 -3.77 -1.64
CA ASN A 55 -11.06 -5.16 -1.91
C ASN A 55 -12.44 -5.50 -1.33
N SER A 56 -12.81 -4.93 -0.18
CA SER A 56 -14.15 -5.09 0.37
C SER A 56 -15.21 -4.41 -0.48
N GLU A 57 -14.92 -3.21 -1.00
CA GLU A 57 -15.80 -2.48 -1.92
C GLU A 57 -15.97 -3.23 -3.25
N ALA A 58 -14.89 -3.78 -3.80
CA ALA A 58 -14.93 -4.57 -5.02
C ALA A 58 -15.71 -5.89 -4.84
N ALA A 59 -15.56 -6.54 -3.68
CA ALA A 59 -16.38 -7.70 -3.31
C ALA A 59 -17.87 -7.34 -3.21
N ALA A 60 -18.21 -6.21 -2.58
CA ALA A 60 -19.60 -5.74 -2.46
C ALA A 60 -20.24 -5.52 -3.83
N LYS A 61 -19.51 -4.82 -4.70
CA LYS A 61 -19.93 -4.55 -6.07
C LYS A 61 -20.14 -5.85 -6.87
N LYS A 62 -19.26 -6.84 -6.71
CA LYS A 62 -19.39 -8.14 -7.38
C LYS A 62 -20.65 -8.90 -6.93
N LEU A 63 -20.97 -8.83 -5.65
CA LEU A 63 -22.14 -9.48 -5.04
C LEU A 63 -23.45 -8.70 -5.25
N GLY A 64 -23.38 -7.45 -5.72
CA GLY A 64 -24.54 -6.58 -5.87
C GLY A 64 -25.13 -6.10 -4.54
N VAL A 65 -24.31 -6.04 -3.48
CA VAL A 65 -24.71 -5.59 -2.14
C VAL A 65 -24.12 -4.21 -1.81
N GLY A 66 -24.67 -3.53 -0.80
CA GLY A 66 -24.16 -2.24 -0.33
C GLY A 66 -22.75 -2.30 0.25
N ALA A 67 -22.02 -1.19 0.19
CA ALA A 67 -20.74 -1.06 0.88
C ALA A 67 -20.92 -1.31 2.39
N GLY A 68 -20.00 -2.07 3.00
CA GLY A 68 -20.09 -2.45 4.42
C GLY A 68 -21.04 -3.63 4.72
N ALA A 69 -21.84 -4.09 3.76
CA ALA A 69 -22.71 -5.27 3.93
C ALA A 69 -22.00 -6.61 3.64
N VAL A 70 -20.71 -6.56 3.28
CA VAL A 70 -19.91 -7.75 2.94
C VAL A 70 -19.19 -8.26 4.17
N SER A 71 -19.36 -9.54 4.46
CA SER A 71 -18.66 -10.25 5.52
C SER A 71 -17.19 -10.47 5.19
N ARG A 72 -16.36 -10.67 6.22
CA ARG A 72 -14.94 -11.02 6.05
C ARG A 72 -14.74 -12.26 5.17
N ALA A 73 -15.62 -13.26 5.30
CA ALA A 73 -15.55 -14.48 4.50
C ALA A 73 -15.81 -14.24 3.01
N GLU A 74 -16.74 -13.34 2.67
CA GLU A 74 -17.02 -12.97 1.29
C GLU A 74 -15.87 -12.17 0.67
N VAL A 75 -15.25 -11.26 1.43
CA VAL A 75 -14.03 -10.57 0.96
C VAL A 75 -12.88 -11.56 0.77
N GLN A 76 -12.72 -12.54 1.67
CA GLN A 76 -11.72 -13.61 1.52
C GLN A 76 -11.94 -14.40 0.22
N THR A 77 -13.17 -14.85 -0.06
CA THR A 77 -13.51 -15.53 -1.31
C THR A 77 -13.18 -14.67 -2.52
N TYR A 78 -13.50 -13.37 -2.49
CA TYR A 78 -13.18 -12.45 -3.57
C TYR A 78 -11.66 -12.36 -3.82
N VAL A 79 -10.85 -12.15 -2.78
CA VAL A 79 -9.39 -12.02 -2.95
C VAL A 79 -8.73 -13.35 -3.33
N ASP A 80 -9.28 -14.50 -2.88
CA ASP A 80 -8.83 -15.83 -3.32
C ASP A 80 -9.04 -16.02 -4.82
N GLU A 81 -10.23 -15.69 -5.33
CA GLU A 81 -10.55 -15.79 -6.74
C GLU A 81 -9.71 -14.83 -7.59
N MET A 82 -9.56 -13.58 -7.13
CA MET A 82 -8.76 -12.58 -7.84
C MET A 82 -7.28 -12.96 -7.84
N SER A 83 -6.70 -13.35 -6.71
CA SER A 83 -5.30 -13.80 -6.66
C SER A 83 -5.03 -14.96 -7.63
N ALA A 84 -5.99 -15.89 -7.76
CA ALA A 84 -5.90 -16.97 -8.74
C ALA A 84 -5.96 -16.45 -10.20
N VAL A 85 -6.74 -15.40 -10.50
CA VAL A 85 -6.72 -14.73 -11.82
C VAL A 85 -5.36 -14.10 -12.10
N TRP A 86 -4.77 -13.44 -11.10
CA TRP A 86 -3.45 -12.82 -11.20
C TRP A 86 -2.34 -13.84 -11.46
N SER A 87 -2.26 -14.90 -10.64
CA SER A 87 -1.29 -15.99 -10.84
C SER A 87 -1.43 -16.62 -12.23
N ARG A 88 -2.66 -17.00 -12.64
CA ARG A 88 -2.90 -17.61 -13.96
C ARG A 88 -2.50 -16.70 -15.12
N THR A 89 -2.64 -15.39 -14.96
CA THR A 89 -2.25 -14.42 -16.00
C THR A 89 -0.74 -14.44 -16.17
N TRP A 90 0.03 -14.49 -15.09
CA TRP A 90 1.49 -14.62 -15.17
C TRP A 90 1.94 -15.96 -15.73
N ASP A 91 1.27 -17.05 -15.35
CA ASP A 91 1.52 -18.37 -15.92
C ASP A 91 1.27 -18.38 -17.44
N THR A 92 0.16 -17.76 -17.89
CA THR A 92 -0.20 -17.65 -19.31
C THR A 92 0.81 -16.81 -20.10
N LEU A 93 1.38 -15.79 -19.48
CA LEU A 93 2.41 -14.93 -20.06
C LEU A 93 3.81 -15.53 -19.97
N GLY A 94 3.97 -16.73 -19.37
CA GLY A 94 5.23 -17.44 -19.27
C GLY A 94 6.22 -16.85 -18.25
N ILE A 95 5.76 -16.01 -17.33
CA ILE A 95 6.59 -15.42 -16.27
C ILE A 95 7.06 -16.51 -15.31
N ARG A 96 8.34 -16.48 -14.92
CA ARG A 96 8.93 -17.51 -14.04
C ARG A 96 9.41 -16.93 -12.71
N TYR A 97 8.51 -16.84 -11.73
CA TYR A 97 8.82 -16.51 -10.33
C TYR A 97 9.08 -17.75 -9.46
N ASP A 98 9.85 -17.57 -8.38
CA ASP A 98 10.11 -18.61 -7.37
C ASP A 98 9.05 -18.63 -6.27
N ARG A 99 8.41 -17.48 -6.01
CA ARG A 99 7.30 -17.38 -5.07
C ARG A 99 6.28 -16.33 -5.50
N PHE A 100 5.00 -16.71 -5.42
CA PHE A 100 3.86 -15.81 -5.49
C PHE A 100 3.30 -15.64 -4.08
N ILE A 101 3.49 -14.47 -3.47
CA ILE A 101 3.01 -14.19 -2.10
C ILE A 101 1.62 -13.55 -2.12
N ARG A 102 0.80 -13.93 -1.15
CA ARG A 102 -0.47 -13.28 -0.85
C ARG A 102 -0.43 -12.66 0.54
N THR A 103 -0.89 -11.43 0.70
CA THR A 103 -0.86 -10.77 2.03
C THR A 103 -1.92 -11.31 3.02
N THR A 104 -2.81 -12.21 2.57
CA THR A 104 -3.70 -12.99 3.44
C THR A 104 -3.04 -14.27 3.98
N GLU A 105 -1.83 -14.63 3.51
CA GLU A 105 -1.11 -15.79 4.03
C GLU A 105 -0.82 -15.65 5.54
N PRO A 106 -1.05 -16.71 6.35
CA PRO A 106 -0.73 -16.68 7.77
C PRO A 106 0.73 -16.30 8.08
N ALA A 107 1.66 -16.68 7.21
CA ALA A 107 3.08 -16.33 7.36
C ALA A 107 3.33 -14.83 7.19
N HIS A 108 2.67 -14.18 6.21
CA HIS A 108 2.76 -12.74 6.02
C HIS A 108 2.16 -11.99 7.20
N ILE A 109 0.95 -12.38 7.65
CA ILE A 109 0.27 -11.76 8.79
C ILE A 109 1.15 -11.80 10.05
N ARG A 110 1.78 -12.96 10.34
CA ARG A 110 2.72 -13.07 11.47
C ARG A 110 3.93 -12.14 11.30
N GLY A 111 4.48 -12.04 10.09
CA GLY A 111 5.60 -11.14 9.80
C GLY A 111 5.23 -9.66 10.03
N VAL A 112 4.04 -9.23 9.60
CA VAL A 112 3.53 -7.88 9.84
C VAL A 112 3.38 -7.60 11.33
N ILE A 113 2.78 -8.52 12.09
CA ILE A 113 2.62 -8.38 13.54
C ILE A 113 3.98 -8.22 14.21
N GLN A 114 4.93 -9.10 13.90
CA GLN A 114 6.30 -9.04 14.44
C GLN A 114 7.01 -7.73 14.08
N PHE A 115 6.84 -7.24 12.85
CA PHE A 115 7.44 -5.98 12.41
C PHE A 115 6.88 -4.80 13.21
N ILE A 116 5.56 -4.69 13.34
CA ILE A 116 4.92 -3.61 14.09
C ILE A 116 5.31 -3.65 15.58
N GLU A 117 5.38 -4.84 16.19
CA GLU A 117 5.83 -4.99 17.57
C GLU A 117 7.30 -4.55 17.75
N ALA A 118 8.18 -4.87 16.80
CA ALA A 118 9.57 -4.42 16.83
C ALA A 118 9.69 -2.90 16.71
N VAL A 119 8.92 -2.26 15.81
CA VAL A 119 8.88 -0.80 15.67
C VAL A 119 8.25 -0.12 16.89
N ARG A 120 7.29 -0.77 17.55
CA ARG A 120 6.77 -0.30 18.85
C ARG A 120 7.85 -0.34 19.92
N ALA A 121 8.60 -1.43 19.99
CA ALA A 121 9.66 -1.62 20.99
C ALA A 121 10.81 -0.60 20.85
N SER A 122 11.04 -0.05 19.64
CA SER A 122 12.01 1.04 19.43
C SER A 122 11.51 2.42 19.86
N GLY A 123 10.24 2.55 20.28
CA GLY A 123 9.62 3.81 20.70
C GLY A 123 9.18 4.71 19.53
N ASP A 124 9.11 4.16 18.32
CA ASP A 124 8.82 4.91 17.09
C ASP A 124 7.34 4.89 16.70
N ILE A 125 6.47 4.32 17.55
CA ILE A 125 5.01 4.33 17.39
C ILE A 125 4.39 5.19 18.49
N TYR A 126 3.47 6.09 18.12
CA TYR A 126 2.67 6.87 19.06
C TYR A 126 1.21 6.98 18.58
N LYS A 127 0.27 7.21 19.50
CA LYS A 127 -1.12 7.53 19.16
C LYS A 127 -1.23 9.02 18.82
N GLY A 128 -1.92 9.33 17.73
CA GLY A 128 -2.22 10.68 17.31
C GLY A 128 -3.57 10.75 16.61
N LYS A 129 -3.99 11.96 16.27
CA LYS A 129 -5.22 12.18 15.51
C LYS A 129 -4.87 12.44 14.06
N TYR A 130 -5.42 11.62 13.17
CA TYR A 130 -5.45 11.92 11.75
C TYR A 130 -6.67 12.78 11.47
N SER A 131 -6.48 14.00 10.96
CA SER A 131 -7.58 14.86 10.55
C SER A 131 -7.56 15.05 9.04
N GLY A 132 -8.65 14.72 8.36
CA GLY A 132 -8.79 14.89 6.92
C GLY A 132 -10.15 15.45 6.53
N TRP A 133 -10.25 16.00 5.34
CA TRP A 133 -11.54 16.37 4.76
C TRP A 133 -12.24 15.12 4.26
N TYR A 134 -13.48 14.91 4.66
CA TYR A 134 -14.29 13.74 4.36
C TYR A 134 -15.58 14.18 3.68
N CYS A 135 -15.92 13.53 2.57
CA CYS A 135 -17.21 13.74 1.94
C CYS A 135 -18.18 12.65 2.39
N VAL A 136 -19.21 13.05 3.14
CA VAL A 136 -20.30 12.15 3.56
C VAL A 136 -20.98 11.49 2.35
N GLY A 137 -21.17 12.22 1.24
CA GLY A 137 -21.79 11.67 0.02
C GLY A 137 -20.91 10.68 -0.75
N CYS A 138 -19.58 10.82 -0.69
CA CYS A 138 -18.65 9.85 -1.28
C CYS A 138 -18.27 8.73 -0.32
N GLU A 139 -18.58 8.89 0.97
CA GLU A 139 -18.04 8.11 2.07
C GLU A 139 -16.50 7.97 2.05
N ALA A 140 -15.81 9.02 1.59
CA ALA A 140 -14.37 8.99 1.34
C ALA A 140 -13.66 10.28 1.79
N PHE A 141 -12.40 10.12 2.20
CA PHE A 141 -11.49 11.25 2.39
C PHE A 141 -11.14 11.90 1.05
N VAL A 142 -11.07 13.22 1.05
CA VAL A 142 -10.68 14.06 -0.08
C VAL A 142 -9.40 14.77 0.31
N THR A 143 -8.35 14.60 -0.47
CA THR A 143 -7.09 15.30 -0.21
C THR A 143 -7.25 16.81 -0.43
N GLU A 144 -6.40 17.62 0.20
CA GLU A 144 -6.43 19.08 0.00
C GLU A 144 -6.24 19.47 -1.47
N GLN A 145 -5.44 18.71 -2.24
CA GLN A 145 -5.28 18.90 -3.68
C GLN A 145 -6.55 18.55 -4.48
N GLU A 146 -7.22 17.43 -4.17
CA GLU A 146 -8.46 16.99 -4.84
C GLU A 146 -9.65 17.88 -4.53
N SER A 147 -9.69 18.47 -3.33
CA SER A 147 -10.72 19.45 -2.96
C SER A 147 -10.65 20.73 -3.81
N GLY A 148 -9.56 20.89 -4.58
CA GLY A 148 -9.38 21.93 -5.58
C GLY A 148 -9.74 23.28 -5.00
N MET A 149 -8.94 23.78 -4.04
CA MET A 149 -9.11 25.07 -3.34
C MET A 149 -9.40 26.22 -4.33
N ARG A 150 -10.64 26.32 -4.82
CA ARG A 150 -11.12 27.39 -5.70
C ARG A 150 -11.84 28.48 -4.93
N ASN A 151 -12.19 28.25 -3.66
CA ASN A 151 -12.98 29.17 -2.86
C ASN A 151 -12.34 29.41 -1.48
N GLN A 152 -11.13 29.97 -1.44
CA GLN A 152 -10.51 30.47 -0.20
C GLN A 152 -10.81 31.94 0.11
N GLU A 153 -11.71 32.61 -0.63
CA GLU A 153 -12.09 33.99 -0.30
C GLU A 153 -13.19 34.11 0.77
N SER A 154 -13.78 32.99 1.22
CA SER A 154 -15.00 33.02 2.05
C SER A 154 -15.01 32.07 3.24
N GLY A 155 -13.88 31.77 3.90
CA GLY A 155 -13.85 31.11 5.22
C GLY A 155 -14.65 29.79 5.40
N GLY A 156 -15.09 29.14 4.31
CA GLY A 156 -15.93 27.95 4.31
C GLY A 156 -15.13 26.66 4.14
N SER A 157 -15.72 25.52 4.50
CA SER A 157 -15.09 24.20 4.28
C SER A 157 -14.97 23.89 2.78
N PRO A 158 -13.91 23.19 2.34
CA PRO A 158 -13.74 22.86 0.93
C PRO A 158 -14.88 21.98 0.44
N GLU A 159 -15.22 22.06 -0.84
CA GLU A 159 -16.31 21.27 -1.42
C GLU A 159 -15.81 19.97 -2.03
N CYS A 160 -16.61 18.91 -1.92
CA CYS A 160 -16.37 17.68 -2.64
C CYS A 160 -16.42 17.93 -4.16
N PRO A 161 -15.41 17.51 -4.95
CA PRO A 161 -15.39 17.73 -6.39
C PRO A 161 -16.50 16.98 -7.13
N VAL A 162 -17.02 15.90 -6.54
CA VAL A 162 -18.10 15.07 -7.11
C VAL A 162 -19.47 15.60 -6.70
N HIS A 163 -19.69 15.81 -5.40
CA HIS A 163 -21.02 16.13 -4.86
C HIS A 163 -21.28 17.63 -4.69
N ARG A 164 -20.25 18.48 -4.82
CA ARG A 164 -20.31 19.94 -4.57
C ARG A 164 -20.99 20.26 -3.23
N ARG A 165 -20.65 19.48 -2.21
CA ARG A 165 -21.12 19.64 -0.83
C ARG A 165 -19.93 19.97 0.07
N PRO A 166 -20.16 20.75 1.15
CA PRO A 166 -19.14 21.00 2.16
C PRO A 166 -18.55 19.68 2.67
N LEU A 167 -17.22 19.60 2.69
CA LEU A 167 -16.50 18.49 3.32
C LEU A 167 -16.53 18.67 4.83
N GLU A 168 -16.68 17.56 5.53
CA GLU A 168 -16.59 17.51 6.98
C GLU A 168 -15.15 17.22 7.37
N ARG A 169 -14.67 17.83 8.45
CA ARG A 169 -13.37 17.47 9.00
C ARG A 169 -13.58 16.29 9.93
N VAL A 170 -13.09 15.12 9.53
CA VAL A 170 -13.15 13.90 10.36
C VAL A 170 -11.81 13.72 11.04
N GLU A 171 -11.86 13.47 12.35
CA GLU A 171 -10.70 13.08 13.17
C GLU A 171 -10.80 11.60 13.51
N GLU A 172 -9.75 10.85 13.19
CA GLU A 172 -9.61 9.44 13.55
C GLU A 172 -8.38 9.27 14.45
N ASP A 173 -8.53 8.54 15.55
CA ASP A 173 -7.40 8.14 16.39
C ASP A 173 -6.64 7.02 15.67
N ASN A 174 -5.40 7.31 15.27
CA ASN A 174 -4.53 6.39 14.56
C ASN A 174 -3.19 6.24 15.30
N TYR A 175 -2.50 5.14 15.02
CA TYR A 175 -1.10 4.97 15.35
C TYR A 175 -0.24 5.58 14.24
N PHE A 176 0.74 6.37 14.64
CA PHE A 176 1.69 7.02 13.75
C PHE A 176 3.08 6.45 13.95
N PHE A 177 3.81 6.31 12.84
CA PHE A 177 5.24 6.03 12.82
C PHE A 177 6.02 7.33 12.72
N ARG A 178 7.05 7.45 13.57
CA ARG A 178 7.97 8.61 13.64
C ARG A 178 8.94 8.68 12.45
N LEU A 179 8.42 8.67 11.23
CA LEU A 179 9.23 8.67 10.01
C LEU A 179 10.16 9.88 9.91
N SER A 180 9.72 11.06 10.39
CA SER A 180 10.52 12.29 10.35
C SER A 180 11.86 12.16 11.09
N LYS A 181 11.93 11.33 12.15
CA LYS A 181 13.16 11.02 12.91
C LYS A 181 14.26 10.41 12.02
N TYR A 182 13.89 9.75 10.92
CA TYR A 182 14.82 9.02 10.05
C TYR A 182 15.32 9.83 8.85
N ARG A 183 14.91 11.10 8.72
CA ARG A 183 15.27 11.98 7.60
C ARG A 183 16.75 11.96 7.25
N ASP A 184 17.60 12.33 8.21
CA ASP A 184 19.03 12.48 7.97
C ASP A 184 19.72 11.14 7.69
N ALA A 185 19.25 10.06 8.34
CA ALA A 185 19.76 8.72 8.10
C ALA A 185 19.42 8.24 6.68
N LEU A 186 18.22 8.54 6.16
CA LEU A 186 17.81 8.21 4.80
C LEU A 186 18.61 8.99 3.76
N LEU A 187 18.75 10.31 3.95
CA LEU A 187 19.55 11.16 3.05
C LEU A 187 21.00 10.67 2.98
N GLN A 188 21.63 10.45 4.14
CA GLN A 188 23.00 9.94 4.21
C GLN A 188 23.14 8.56 3.54
N HIS A 189 22.14 7.68 3.67
CA HIS A 189 22.17 6.38 3.01
C HIS A 189 22.12 6.53 1.48
N ILE A 190 21.23 7.37 0.95
CA ILE A 190 21.08 7.59 -0.50
C ILE A 190 22.31 8.29 -1.10
N GLU A 191 22.95 9.18 -0.35
CA GLU A 191 24.21 9.82 -0.74
C GLU A 191 25.36 8.82 -0.83
N ARG A 192 25.53 7.97 0.19
CA ARG A 192 26.59 6.95 0.23
C ARG A 192 26.37 5.81 -0.77
N ASN A 193 25.13 5.60 -1.21
CA ASN A 193 24.74 4.52 -2.12
C ASN A 193 24.08 5.11 -3.38
N PRO A 194 24.85 5.69 -4.32
CA PRO A 194 24.29 6.42 -5.47
C PRO A 194 23.43 5.55 -6.41
N LYS A 195 23.56 4.22 -6.34
CA LYS A 195 22.76 3.26 -7.12
C LYS A 195 21.55 2.68 -6.38
N PHE A 196 21.31 3.12 -5.14
CA PHE A 196 20.21 2.63 -4.30
C PHE A 196 18.84 2.96 -4.89
N VAL A 197 18.71 4.15 -5.47
CA VAL A 197 17.52 4.59 -6.22
C VAL A 197 17.93 4.89 -7.64
N GLN A 198 17.18 4.35 -8.60
CA GLN A 198 17.42 4.53 -10.03
C GLN A 198 16.08 4.74 -10.75
N PRO A 199 16.05 5.49 -11.87
CA PRO A 199 17.15 6.28 -12.44
C PRO A 199 17.47 7.55 -11.63
N GLU A 200 18.55 8.25 -12.00
CA GLU A 200 19.08 9.42 -11.27
C GLU A 200 18.06 10.54 -11.06
N ASN A 201 17.21 10.82 -12.05
CA ASN A 201 16.17 11.83 -11.90
C ASN A 201 15.15 11.45 -10.80
N ARG A 202 14.76 10.17 -10.71
CA ARG A 202 13.87 9.68 -9.62
C ARG A 202 14.57 9.70 -8.26
N ARG A 203 15.88 9.42 -8.23
CA ARG A 203 16.69 9.59 -7.03
C ARG A 203 16.66 11.05 -6.55
N ASN A 204 16.85 12.01 -7.45
CA ASN A 204 16.84 13.43 -7.11
C ASN A 204 15.47 13.90 -6.62
N GLU A 205 14.37 13.41 -7.23
CA GLU A 205 13.01 13.65 -6.74
C GLU A 205 12.80 13.11 -5.31
N ILE A 206 13.26 11.89 -5.03
CA ILE A 206 13.15 11.29 -3.69
C ILE A 206 13.98 12.06 -2.66
N ILE A 207 15.21 12.47 -3.01
CA ILE A 207 16.05 13.30 -2.13
C ILE A 207 15.35 14.61 -1.81
N ALA A 208 14.83 15.31 -2.82
CA ALA A 208 14.13 16.58 -2.64
C ALA A 208 12.88 16.41 -1.75
N TYR A 209 12.13 15.32 -1.92
CA TYR A 209 10.97 15.01 -1.09
C TYR A 209 11.35 14.74 0.38
N ILE A 210 12.37 13.90 0.61
CA ILE A 210 12.84 13.59 1.97
C ILE A 210 13.35 14.86 2.66
N ASP A 211 14.09 15.69 1.91
CA ASP A 211 14.67 16.92 2.44
C ASP A 211 13.58 17.94 2.84
N ALA A 212 12.56 18.13 2.00
CA ALA A 212 11.56 19.18 2.20
C ALA A 212 10.28 18.75 2.94
N HIS A 213 9.90 17.47 2.88
CA HIS A 213 8.51 17.04 3.18
C HIS A 213 8.39 15.77 4.05
N LEU A 214 9.50 15.19 4.54
CA LEU A 214 9.40 13.97 5.35
C LEU A 214 8.67 14.24 6.68
N THR A 215 7.48 13.66 6.81
CA THR A 215 6.59 13.82 7.97
C THR A 215 6.25 12.45 8.55
N ASP A 216 5.77 12.44 9.80
CA ASP A 216 5.29 11.23 10.45
C ASP A 216 4.04 10.70 9.74
N ILE A 217 3.94 9.38 9.60
CA ILE A 217 2.90 8.73 8.78
C ILE A 217 1.94 7.93 9.66
N SER A 218 0.65 7.94 9.32
CA SER A 218 -0.33 7.04 9.92
C SER A 218 -0.06 5.61 9.46
N ILE A 219 0.13 4.69 10.41
CA ILE A 219 0.34 3.26 10.16
C ILE A 219 -0.83 2.39 10.62
N SER A 220 -1.91 3.01 11.11
CA SER A 220 -3.18 2.36 11.33
C SER A 220 -4.35 3.19 10.78
N ARG A 221 -5.53 2.57 10.80
CA ARG A 221 -6.83 3.18 10.58
C ARG A 221 -7.90 2.43 11.37
N PRO A 222 -9.08 3.00 11.64
CA PRO A 222 -10.19 2.26 12.24
C PRO A 222 -10.48 0.96 11.48
N MET A 223 -10.60 -0.14 12.23
CA MET A 223 -10.98 -1.44 11.71
C MET A 223 -12.42 -1.39 11.24
N LYS A 224 -12.63 -1.69 9.95
CA LYS A 224 -13.96 -1.93 9.39
C LYS A 224 -14.21 -3.44 9.39
N ASN A 225 -14.36 -4.03 8.22
CA ASN A 225 -14.65 -5.45 8.00
C ASN A 225 -13.46 -6.23 7.38
N TRP A 226 -12.37 -5.55 7.00
CA TRP A 226 -11.25 -6.16 6.29
C TRP A 226 -9.89 -5.51 6.62
N GLY A 227 -8.85 -6.34 6.69
CA GLY A 227 -7.47 -5.95 7.03
C GLY A 227 -6.82 -6.84 8.10
N ILE A 228 -5.58 -6.50 8.44
CA ILE A 228 -4.79 -7.12 9.52
C ILE A 228 -5.02 -6.30 10.80
N PRO A 229 -5.46 -6.90 11.92
CA PRO A 229 -5.60 -6.20 13.19
C PRO A 229 -4.27 -5.61 13.67
N PHE A 230 -4.30 -4.39 14.21
CA PHE A 230 -3.12 -3.77 14.79
C PHE A 230 -2.75 -4.50 16.10
N PRO A 231 -1.48 -4.90 16.31
CA PRO A 231 -1.10 -5.67 17.48
C PRO A 231 -1.45 -4.95 18.79
N GLY A 232 -2.29 -5.55 19.64
CA GLY A 232 -2.74 -4.95 20.90
C GLY A 232 -3.85 -3.91 20.78
N ASP A 233 -4.42 -3.68 19.58
CA ASP A 233 -5.57 -2.81 19.36
C ASP A 233 -6.44 -3.33 18.20
N PRO A 234 -7.39 -4.25 18.47
CA PRO A 234 -8.19 -4.90 17.43
C PRO A 234 -9.20 -3.97 16.76
N GLU A 235 -9.49 -2.81 17.34
CA GLU A 235 -10.32 -1.76 16.74
C GLU A 235 -9.59 -0.97 15.66
N GLN A 236 -8.29 -1.25 15.48
CA GLN A 236 -7.45 -0.64 14.46
C GLN A 236 -6.94 -1.71 13.50
N ALA A 237 -6.86 -1.38 12.21
CA ALA A 237 -6.20 -2.18 11.20
C ALA A 237 -4.82 -1.59 10.90
N VAL A 238 -3.83 -2.45 10.67
CA VAL A 238 -2.55 -2.04 10.09
C VAL A 238 -2.82 -1.42 8.72
N TYR A 239 -2.26 -0.24 8.49
CA TYR A 239 -2.36 0.44 7.21
C TYR A 239 -1.65 -0.37 6.11
N VAL A 240 -2.17 -0.27 4.89
CA VAL A 240 -1.69 -1.02 3.73
C VAL A 240 -0.38 -0.46 3.19
#